data_AF-A0A954X5J8-F1
#
_entry.id   AF-A0A954X5J8-F1
#
_cell.length_a   1.000
_cell.length_b   1.000
_cell.length_c   1.000
_cell.angle_alpha   90.00
_cell.angle_beta   90.00
_cell.angle_gamma   90.00
#
_symmetry.space_group_name_H-M   'P 1'
#
loop_
_entity.id
_entity.type
_entity.pdbx_description
1 polymer ?
#
loop_
_entity_poly.entity_id
_entity_poly.type
_entity_poly.pdbx_seq_one_letter_code
_entity_poly.pdbx_strand_id
1 'polypeptide(L)' 'MAVSEEIVREELKKVIDPELFVNIVDLGLIYV' A
#
# COMPACT_ATOMS: atom_id res chain seq x y z
N MET A 1 14.19 16.13 2.63
CA MET A 1 14.22 14.65 2.64
C MET A 1 13.41 14.18 1.46
N ALA A 2 14.01 13.47 0.51
CA ALA A 2 13.23 12.79 -0.52
C ALA A 2 12.52 11.61 0.15
N VAL A 3 11.22 11.49 -0.05
CA VAL A 3 10.46 10.32 0.40
C VAL A 3 10.92 9.14 -0.47
N SER A 4 11.39 8.07 0.15
CA SER A 4 11.77 6.87 -0.61
C SER A 4 10.52 6.09 -1.01
N GLU A 5 10.57 5.45 -2.18
CA GLU A 5 9.49 4.57 -2.66
C GLU A 5 9.14 3.51 -1.63
N GLU A 6 10.15 2.95 -0.96
CA GLU A 6 9.99 1.95 0.09
C GLU A 6 9.14 2.47 1.26
N ILE A 7 9.36 3.72 1.71
CA ILE A 7 8.55 4.33 2.77
C ILE A 7 7.11 4.50 2.29
N VAL A 8 6.88 4.94 1.06
CA VAL A 8 5.52 5.07 0.51
C VAL A 8 4.83 3.71 0.44
N ARG A 9 5.53 2.67 -0.02
CA ARG A 9 4.98 1.32 -0.15
C ARG A 9 4.57 0.73 1.21
N GLU A 10 5.39 0.93 2.24
CA GLU A 10 5.09 0.45 3.59
C GLU A 10 3.92 1.21 4.23
N GLU A 11 3.78 2.52 3.99
CA GLU A 11 2.60 3.26 4.47
C GLU A 11 1.32 2.83 3.75
N LEU A 12 1.38 2.54 2.44
CA LEU A 12 0.21 2.07 1.68
C LEU A 12 -0.29 0.70 2.12
N LYS A 13 0.58 -0.19 2.64
CA LYS A 13 0.16 -1.48 3.23
C LYS A 13 -0.74 -1.33 4.46
N LYS A 14 -0.76 -0.15 5.10
CA LYS A 14 -1.67 0.12 6.23
C LYS A 14 -3.09 0.42 5.78
N VAL A 15 -3.29 0.71 4.49
CA VAL A 15 -4.61 0.95 3.92
C VAL A 15 -5.24 -0.40 3.59
N ILE A 16 -6.25 -0.75 4.38
CA ILE A 16 -6.98 -2.02 4.27
C ILE A 16 -8.27 -1.80 3.49
N ASP A 17 -8.54 -2.68 2.54
CA ASP A 17 -9.82 -2.70 1.84
C ASP A 17 -10.93 -3.16 2.81
N PRO A 18 -12.02 -2.39 2.99
CA PRO A 18 -13.04 -2.69 3.98
C PRO A 18 -13.95 -3.87 3.60
N GLU A 19 -13.97 -4.30 2.33
CA GLU A 19 -14.78 -5.42 1.87
C GLU A 19 -14.00 -6.74 1.98
N LEU A 20 -12.72 -6.72 1.63
CA LEU A 20 -11.85 -7.89 1.58
C LEU A 20 -10.95 -8.05 2.81
N PHE A 21 -10.87 -7.03 3.68
CA PHE A 21 -10.05 -7.01 4.90
C PHE A 21 -8.56 -7.33 4.69
N VAL A 22 -8.05 -7.03 3.50
CA VAL A 22 -6.64 -7.18 3.10
C VAL A 22 -6.11 -5.85 2.56
N ASN A 23 -4.80 -5.62 2.64
CA ASN A 23 -4.23 -4.34 2.22
C ASN A 23 -4.21 -4.18 0.69
N ILE A 24 -4.30 -2.92 0.26
CA ILE A 24 -4.37 -2.55 -1.17
C ILE A 24 -3.11 -2.88 -1.96
N VAL A 25 -1.96 -3.03 -1.29
CA VAL A 25 -0.67 -3.35 -1.93
C VAL A 25 -0.64 -4.84 -2.31
N ASP A 26 -1.03 -5.71 -1.39
CA ASP A 26 -1.08 -7.16 -1.61
C ASP A 26 -2.22 -7.55 -2.57
N LEU A 27 -3.29 -6.74 -2.62
CA LEU A 27 -4.33 -6.85 -3.65
C LEU A 27 -3.82 -6.50 -5.07
N GLY A 28 -2.66 -5.87 -5.19
CA GLY A 28 -2.13 -5.44 -6.48
C GLY A 28 -2.84 -4.23 -7.08
N LEU A 29 -3.54 -3.42 -6.26
CA LEU A 29 -4.21 -2.19 -6.71
C LEU A 29 -3.24 -1.03 -6.94
N ILE A 30 -1.98 -1.19 -6.52
CA ILE A 30 -0.90 -0.24 -6.79
C ILE A 30 -0.13 -0.70 -8.03
N TYR A 31 -0.21 0.07 -9.11
CA TYR A 31 0.61 -0.12 -10.30
C TYR A 31 2.08 0.30 -10.04
N VAL A 32 3.01 -0.36 -10.74
CA VAL A 32 4.46 -0.07 -10.68
C VAL A 32 4.79 1.14 -11.55
#